data_AF-X0Z2N5-F1
#
_entry.id   AF-X0Z2N5-F1
#
_cell.length_a   1.000
_cell.length_b   1.000
_cell.length_c   1.000
_cell.angle_alpha   90.00
_cell.angle_beta   90.00
_cell.angle_gamma   90.00
#
_symmetry.space_group_name_H-M   'P 1'
#
loop_
_entity.id
_entity.type
_entity.pdbx_description
1 polymer ?
#
loop_
_entity_poly.entity_id
_entity_poly.type
_entity_poly.pdbx_seq_one_letter_code
_entity_poly.pdbx_strand_id
1 'polypeptide(L)'
;MSSVEIHDMRDKDDEYFVGTCTHVSDVSEHMLREEIDTFARRRIDWLQRMYEKGSRVKIASINNDQIGFLHIMPIEICPWG
;
A
#
# COMPACT_ATOMS: atom_id res chain seq x y z
N MET A 1 19.42 2.18 -17.66
CA MET A 1 18.68 1.20 -16.82
C MET A 1 17.88 2.00 -15.83
N SER A 2 16.57 1.81 -15.77
CA SER A 2 15.74 2.42 -14.74
C SER A 2 16.09 1.82 -13.39
N SER A 3 16.54 2.65 -12.45
CA SER A 3 16.87 2.21 -11.09
C SER A 3 15.60 2.08 -10.27
N VAL A 4 15.52 1.00 -9.48
CA VAL A 4 14.47 0.85 -8.47
C VAL A 4 14.85 1.70 -7.25
N GLU A 5 13.92 2.53 -6.79
CA GLU A 5 14.04 3.26 -5.53
C GLU A 5 13.12 2.62 -4.49
N ILE A 6 13.60 2.52 -3.24
CA ILE A 6 12.79 2.04 -2.11
C ILE A 6 12.68 3.15 -1.08
N HIS A 7 11.45 3.53 -0.73
CA HIS A 7 11.17 4.55 0.27
C HIS A 7 10.03 4.12 1.22
N ASP A 8 9.90 4.82 2.35
CA ASP A 8 8.67 4.73 3.15
C ASP A 8 7.48 5.31 2.38
N MET A 9 6.27 4.81 2.63
CA MET A 9 5.02 5.40 2.14
C MET A 9 4.95 6.88 2.58
N ARG A 10 4.77 7.82 1.64
CA ARG A 10 4.90 9.26 1.92
C ARG A 10 3.64 10.07 1.68
N ASP A 11 2.91 9.77 0.62
CA ASP A 11 1.83 10.61 0.11
C ASP A 11 0.58 9.80 -0.26
N LYS A 12 -0.43 10.51 -0.75
CA LYS A 12 -1.73 9.93 -1.11
C LYS A 12 -1.64 8.94 -2.26
N ASP A 13 -0.64 9.05 -3.12
CA ASP A 13 -0.48 8.14 -4.26
C ASP A 13 0.07 6.80 -3.77
N ASP A 14 1.08 6.84 -2.87
CA ASP A 14 1.55 5.64 -2.19
C ASP A 14 0.45 4.99 -1.33
N GLU A 15 -0.29 5.81 -0.55
CA GLU A 15 -1.42 5.33 0.26
C GLU A 15 -2.49 4.67 -0.61
N TYR A 16 -2.83 5.28 -1.73
CA TYR A 16 -3.82 4.74 -2.66
C TYR A 16 -3.34 3.42 -3.27
N PHE A 17 -2.10 3.36 -3.74
CA PHE A 17 -1.49 2.15 -4.30
C PHE A 17 -1.49 0.97 -3.32
N VAL A 18 -1.08 1.19 -2.07
CA VAL A 18 -1.13 0.16 -1.03
C VAL A 18 -2.58 -0.16 -0.62
N GLY A 19 -3.41 0.89 -0.57
CA GLY A 19 -4.81 0.83 -0.18
C GLY A 19 -5.63 -0.05 -1.12
N THR A 20 -5.44 0.04 -2.43
CA THR A 20 -6.14 -0.82 -3.38
C THR A 20 -5.62 -2.26 -3.32
N CYS A 21 -4.34 -2.48 -3.01
CA CYS A 21 -3.68 -3.81 -3.08
C CYS A 21 -3.89 -4.48 -4.44
N THR A 22 -4.04 -3.67 -5.49
CA THR A 22 -4.15 -4.10 -6.88
C THR A 22 -2.81 -3.82 -7.55
N HIS A 23 -2.48 -4.54 -8.64
CA HIS A 23 -1.44 -4.02 -9.51
C HIS A 23 -1.91 -2.68 -10.11
N VAL A 24 -0.96 -1.84 -10.51
CA VAL A 24 -1.28 -0.57 -11.18
C VAL A 24 -2.18 -0.86 -12.38
N SER A 25 -3.37 -0.25 -12.41
CA SER A 25 -4.37 -0.40 -13.49
C SER A 25 -5.18 -1.70 -13.52
N ASP A 26 -5.17 -2.53 -12.48
CA ASP A 26 -6.03 -3.72 -12.44
C ASP A 26 -7.51 -3.32 -12.33
N VAL A 27 -8.28 -3.58 -13.39
CA VAL A 27 -9.74 -3.53 -13.38
C VAL A 27 -10.22 -4.98 -13.25
N SER A 28 -10.71 -5.34 -12.07
CA SER A 28 -11.26 -6.67 -11.84
C SER A 28 -12.55 -6.84 -12.66
N GLU A 29 -12.69 -7.95 -13.39
CA GLU A 29 -13.97 -8.34 -14.01
C GLU A 29 -15.05 -8.66 -12.96
N HIS A 30 -14.65 -8.85 -11.70
CA HIS A 30 -15.52 -9.28 -10.61
C HIS A 30 -15.78 -8.20 -9.57
N MET A 31 -15.14 -7.03 -9.69
CA MET A 31 -15.27 -5.96 -8.69
C MET A 31 -15.19 -4.59 -9.38
N LEU A 32 -16.19 -3.76 -9.13
CA LEU A 32 -16.24 -2.41 -9.67
C LEU A 32 -15.15 -1.54 -9.03
N ARG A 33 -14.68 -0.53 -9.78
CA ARG A 33 -13.65 0.39 -9.28
C ARG A 33 -14.09 1.12 -8.02
N GLU A 34 -15.37 1.47 -7.91
CA GLU A 34 -15.94 2.13 -6.74
C GLU A 34 -15.91 1.24 -5.48
N GLU A 35 -16.04 -0.07 -5.66
CA GLU A 35 -15.92 -1.05 -4.57
C GLU A 35 -14.48 -1.12 -4.10
N ILE A 36 -13.52 -1.23 -5.04
CA ILE A 36 -12.08 -1.19 -4.75
C ILE A 36 -11.73 0.08 -3.97
N ASP A 37 -12.16 1.25 -4.45
CA ASP A 37 -11.89 2.54 -3.81
C ASP A 37 -12.51 2.63 -2.41
N THR A 38 -13.67 2.00 -2.20
CA THR A 38 -14.33 1.95 -0.90
C THR A 38 -13.56 1.09 0.10
N PHE A 39 -13.07 -0.07 -0.31
CA PHE A 39 -12.21 -0.90 0.53
C PHE A 39 -10.83 -0.25 0.76
N ALA A 40 -10.28 0.40 -0.26
CA ALA A 40 -9.01 1.10 -0.18
C ALA A 40 -9.03 2.18 0.89
N ARG A 41 -10.05 3.04 0.92
CA ARG A 41 -10.22 4.06 1.98
C ARG A 41 -10.16 3.45 3.38
N ARG A 42 -10.91 2.37 3.61
CA ARG A 42 -10.92 1.68 4.93
C ARG A 42 -9.55 1.08 5.27
N ARG A 43 -8.85 0.55 4.28
CA ARG A 43 -7.50 -0.02 4.46
C ARG A 43 -6.49 1.07 4.78
N ILE A 44 -6.54 2.21 4.09
CA ILE A 44 -5.67 3.37 4.34
C ILE A 44 -5.88 3.89 5.77
N ASP A 45 -7.13 4.09 6.19
CA ASP A 45 -7.46 4.53 7.55
C ASP A 45 -6.88 3.55 8.60
N TRP A 46 -6.93 2.25 8.34
CA TRP A 46 -6.34 1.24 9.21
C TRP A 46 -4.81 1.31 9.20
N LEU A 47 -4.18 1.42 8.03
CA LEU A 47 -2.73 1.53 7.90
C LEU A 47 -2.18 2.74 8.64
N GLN A 48 -2.81 3.91 8.50
CA GLN A 48 -2.43 5.13 9.21
C GLN A 48 -2.44 4.94 10.73
N ARG A 49 -3.45 4.26 11.28
CA ARG A 49 -3.50 3.92 12.72
C ARG A 49 -2.44 2.91 13.13
N MET A 50 -2.03 2.01 12.23
CA MET A 50 -0.95 1.06 12.50
C MET A 50 0.43 1.72 12.47
N TYR A 51 0.59 2.86 11.76
CA TYR A 51 1.82 3.64 11.81
C TYR A 51 2.12 4.18 13.20
N GLU A 52 1.09 4.57 13.95
CA GLU A 52 1.19 4.98 15.36
C GLU A 52 1.69 3.83 16.26
N LYS A 53 1.42 2.58 15.85
CA LYS A 53 1.87 1.36 16.54
C LYS A 53 3.21 0.83 16.04
N GLY A 54 3.92 1.58 15.19
CA GLY A 54 5.24 1.21 14.69
C GLY A 54 5.24 0.41 13.38
N SER A 55 4.09 0.14 12.77
CA SER A 55 4.06 -0.45 11.43
C SER A 55 4.56 0.55 10.37
N ARG A 56 5.24 0.05 9.34
CA ARG A 56 5.66 0.84 8.16
C ARG A 56 5.34 0.08 6.89
N VAL A 57 5.24 0.80 5.78
CA VAL A 57 5.14 0.21 4.45
C VAL A 57 6.26 0.78 3.61
N LYS A 58 7.08 -0.10 3.04
CA LYS A 58 8.10 0.29 2.06
C LYS A 58 7.53 0.14 0.66
N ILE A 59 7.73 1.14 -0.17
CA ILE A 59 7.30 1.16 -1.57
C ILE A 59 8.53 1.05 -2.45
N ALA A 60 8.45 0.23 -3.49
CA ALA A 60 9.40 0.18 -4.58
C ALA A 60 8.83 0.99 -5.76
N SER A 61 9.62 1.88 -6.35
CA SER A 61 9.22 2.67 -7.50
C SER A 61 10.26 2.66 -8.63
N ILE A 62 9.78 2.86 -9.87
CA ILE A 62 10.59 3.10 -11.06
C ILE A 62 10.05 4.36 -11.73
N ASN A 63 10.89 5.38 -11.97
CA ASN A 63 10.47 6.65 -12.58
C ASN A 63 9.27 7.31 -11.85
N ASN A 64 9.21 7.19 -10.52
CA ASN A 64 8.09 7.60 -9.65
C ASN A 64 6.80 6.77 -9.74
N ASP A 65 6.73 5.76 -10.59
CA ASP A 65 5.60 4.83 -10.61
C ASP A 65 5.82 3.72 -9.58
N GLN A 66 4.83 3.48 -8.71
CA GLN A 66 4.90 2.40 -7.73
C GLN A 66 4.80 1.03 -8.43
N ILE A 67 5.74 0.13 -8.11
CA ILE A 67 5.83 -1.21 -8.71
C ILE A 67 5.71 -2.33 -7.69
N GLY A 68 5.69 -2.00 -6.39
CA GLY A 68 5.52 -2.99 -5.32
C GLY A 68 5.61 -2.37 -3.94
N PHE A 69 5.22 -3.13 -2.92
CA PHE A 69 5.31 -2.71 -1.53
C PHE A 69 5.55 -3.87 -0.57
N LEU A 70 6.06 -3.56 0.62
CA LEU A 70 6.29 -4.49 1.73
C LEU A 70 5.74 -3.91 3.02
N HIS A 71 4.91 -4.67 3.74
CA HIS A 71 4.50 -4.35 5.10
C HIS A 71 5.58 -4.76 6.10
N ILE A 72 5.94 -3.83 6.97
CA ILE A 72 6.81 -4.05 8.14
C ILE A 72 5.95 -3.84 9.37
N MET A 73 5.84 -4.87 10.21
CA MET A 73 5.03 -4.82 11.42
C MET A 73 5.85 -5.31 12.62
N PRO A 74 5.80 -4.62 13.78
CA PRO A 74 6.29 -5.17 15.02
C PRO A 74 5.63 -6.52 15.32
N ILE A 75 6.40 -7.44 15.90
CA ILE A 75 5.97 -8.82 16.17
C ILE A 75 4.75 -8.84 17.11
N GLU A 76 4.65 -7.87 18.02
CA GLU A 76 3.59 -7.74 19.01
C GLU A 76 2.21 -7.45 18.40
N ILE A 77 2.17 -6.96 17.16
CA ILE A 77 0.93 -6.63 16.43
C ILE A 77 0.84 -7.37 15.10
N CYS A 78 1.82 -8.22 14.79
CA CYS A 78 1.84 -9.06 13.61
C CYS A 78 0.86 -10.22 13.79
N PRO A 79 -0.11 -10.43 12.87
CA PRO A 79 -1.06 -11.54 12.99
C PRO A 79 -0.41 -12.91 12.69
N TRP A 80 0.84 -12.93 12.22
CA TRP A 80 1.51 -14.14 11.74
C TRP A 80 2.63 -14.64 12.67
N GLY A 81 2.85 -14.00 13.83
CA GLY A 81 3.99 -14.28 14.70
C GLY A 81 5.18 -13.49 14.20
#